data_AF-A0A6B3CA65-F1
#
_entry.id   AF-A0A6B3CA65-F1
#
_cell.length_a   1.000
_cell.length_b   1.000
_cell.length_c   1.000
_cell.angle_alpha   90.00
_cell.angle_beta   90.00
_cell.angle_gamma   90.00
#
_symmetry.space_group_name_H-M   'P 1'
#
loop_
_entity.id
_entity.type
_entity.pdbx_description
1 polymer ?
#
loop_
_entity_poly.entity_id
_entity_poly.type
_entity_poly.pdbx_seq_one_letter_code
_entity_poly.pdbx_strand_id
1 'polypeptide(L)'
;PEMPRVDLGAIRLPQVDGMEVRLEVDKATNVVSAVAVLLDGSSLQLQAFAAPRTEGIWDEIREEIAASITQQGGTVDDLPGPYGRELLARLPVRTPEGRTGHRPARFLGTDGPRWFLRGVLTGRAAV
;
A
#
# COMPACT_ATOMS: atom_id res chain seq x y z
N PRO A 1 21.17 3.60 -3.85
CA PRO A 1 22.03 2.39 -3.91
C PRO A 1 21.84 1.64 -5.23
N GLU A 2 22.94 1.21 -5.86
CA GLU A 2 22.92 0.24 -6.96
C GLU A 2 22.65 -1.15 -6.37
N MET A 3 21.36 -1.52 -6.31
CA MET A 3 20.92 -2.87 -6.01
C MET A 3 20.21 -3.40 -7.25
N PRO A 4 20.34 -4.72 -7.56
CA PRO A 4 19.61 -5.30 -8.67
C PRO A 4 18.10 -5.16 -8.46
N ARG A 5 17.37 -4.89 -9.54
CA ARG A 5 15.93 -4.60 -9.50
C ARG A 5 15.18 -5.51 -10.46
N VAL A 6 14.04 -5.99 -10.01
CA VAL A 6 13.06 -6.66 -10.86
C VAL A 6 12.23 -5.58 -11.56
N ASP A 7 12.15 -5.65 -12.90
CA ASP A 7 11.29 -4.77 -13.69
C ASP A 7 9.90 -5.41 -13.80
N LEU A 8 8.89 -4.70 -13.29
CA LEU A 8 7.49 -5.14 -13.21
C LEU A 8 6.59 -4.25 -14.08
N GLY A 9 7.17 -3.59 -15.08
CA GLY A 9 6.49 -2.61 -15.93
C GLY A 9 6.53 -1.22 -15.30
N ALA A 10 5.48 -0.85 -14.57
CA ALA A 10 5.39 0.48 -13.95
C ALA A 10 6.30 0.66 -12.72
N ILE A 11 6.81 -0.45 -12.15
CA ILE A 11 7.56 -0.47 -10.89
C ILE A 11 8.86 -1.24 -11.07
N ARG A 12 9.96 -0.69 -10.55
CA ARG A 12 11.25 -1.39 -10.42
C ARG A 12 11.56 -1.67 -8.96
N LEU A 13 11.37 -2.92 -8.56
CA LEU A 13 11.49 -3.34 -7.16
C LEU A 13 12.92 -3.83 -6.87
N PRO A 14 13.61 -3.31 -5.84
CA PRO A 14 14.91 -3.85 -5.42
C PRO A 14 14.77 -5.30 -4.95
N GLN A 15 15.76 -6.12 -5.27
CA GLN A 15 15.82 -7.48 -4.76
C GLN A 15 16.34 -7.50 -3.32
N VAL A 16 15.59 -8.17 -2.45
CA VAL A 16 15.91 -8.38 -1.04
C VAL A 16 15.84 -9.88 -0.77
N ASP A 17 16.84 -10.41 -0.08
CA ASP A 17 16.89 -11.84 0.25
C ASP A 17 15.67 -12.25 1.08
N GLY A 18 15.09 -13.41 0.74
CA GLY A 18 13.90 -13.94 1.41
C GLY A 18 12.57 -13.30 0.99
N MET A 19 12.58 -12.30 0.10
CA MET A 19 11.32 -11.71 -0.37
C MET A 19 10.62 -12.62 -1.40
N GLU A 20 9.31 -12.77 -1.26
CA GLU A 20 8.46 -13.34 -2.31
C GLU A 20 7.72 -12.21 -3.03
N VAL A 21 7.73 -12.23 -4.37
CA VAL A 21 7.00 -11.26 -5.19
C VAL A 21 5.84 -11.94 -5.91
N ARG A 22 4.66 -11.34 -5.82
CA ARG A 22 3.45 -11.77 -6.53
C ARG A 22 2.91 -10.60 -7.34
N LEU A 23 2.55 -10.88 -8.59
CA LEU A 23 1.98 -9.88 -9.49
C LEU A 23 0.48 -10.05 -9.53
N GLU A 24 -0.23 -8.96 -9.32
CA GLU A 24 -1.67 -8.89 -9.55
C GLU A 24 -1.87 -8.30 -10.93
N VAL A 25 -2.51 -9.09 -11.81
CA VAL A 25 -2.79 -8.69 -13.19
C VAL A 25 -4.27 -8.41 -13.30
N ASP A 26 -4.60 -7.22 -13.80
CA ASP A 26 -5.95 -6.90 -14.21
C ASP A 26 -6.30 -7.78 -15.42
N LYS A 27 -7.29 -8.67 -15.26
CA LYS A 27 -7.66 -9.64 -16.30
C LYS A 27 -8.27 -9.00 -17.55
N ALA A 28 -8.83 -7.80 -17.44
CA ALA A 28 -9.45 -7.11 -18.57
C ALA A 28 -8.41 -6.42 -19.45
N THR A 29 -7.38 -5.82 -18.84
CA THR A 29 -6.33 -5.08 -19.55
C THR A 29 -5.04 -5.88 -19.76
N ASN A 30 -4.88 -7.00 -19.06
CA ASN A 30 -3.67 -7.80 -18.97
C ASN A 30 -2.44 -7.00 -18.49
N VAL A 31 -2.68 -5.92 -17.73
CA VAL A 31 -1.66 -5.05 -17.14
C VAL A 31 -1.47 -5.40 -15.66
N VAL A 32 -0.24 -5.33 -15.17
CA VAL A 32 0.06 -5.45 -13.73
C VAL A 32 -0.58 -4.29 -12.99
N SER A 33 -1.58 -4.58 -12.16
CA SER A 33 -2.33 -3.60 -11.38
C SER A 33 -1.75 -3.40 -9.97
N ALA A 34 -1.08 -4.41 -9.42
CA ALA A 34 -0.39 -4.32 -8.14
C ALA A 34 0.78 -5.30 -8.06
N VAL A 35 1.71 -5.00 -7.16
CA VAL A 35 2.82 -5.88 -6.79
C VAL A 35 2.73 -6.15 -5.29
N ALA A 36 2.58 -7.41 -4.90
CA ALA A 36 2.61 -7.81 -3.50
C ALA A 36 3.97 -8.42 -3.17
N VAL A 37 4.61 -7.93 -2.11
CA VAL A 37 5.89 -8.40 -1.60
C VAL A 37 5.68 -8.97 -0.20
N LEU A 38 6.06 -10.22 0.01
CA LEU A 38 6.05 -10.85 1.32
C LEU A 38 7.47 -11.01 1.83
N LEU A 39 7.71 -10.62 3.08
CA LEU A 39 9.02 -10.76 3.74
C LEU A 39 8.83 -10.82 5.26
N ASP A 40 9.40 -11.82 5.91
CA ASP A 40 9.46 -11.95 7.38
C ASP A 40 8.12 -11.80 8.12
N GLY A 41 7.03 -12.28 7.53
CA GLY A 41 5.67 -12.17 8.09
C GLY A 41 5.04 -10.78 7.93
N SER A 42 5.61 -9.96 7.05
CA SER A 42 5.05 -8.69 6.58
C SER A 42 4.65 -8.81 5.11
N SER A 43 3.65 -8.03 4.72
CA SER A 43 3.24 -7.89 3.32
C SER A 43 3.19 -6.42 2.94
N LEU A 44 3.80 -6.07 1.82
CA LEU A 44 3.75 -4.75 1.19
C LEU A 44 3.05 -4.89 -0.17
N GLN A 45 1.89 -4.25 -0.33
CA GLN A 45 1.23 -4.12 -1.62
C GLN A 45 1.55 -2.75 -2.23
N LEU A 46 2.08 -2.73 -3.46
CA LEU A 46 2.44 -1.53 -4.21
C LEU A 46 1.54 -1.37 -5.43
N GLN A 47 1.05 -0.15 -5.65
CA GLN A 47 0.22 0.20 -6.81
C GLN A 47 0.64 1.55 -7.36
N ALA A 48 0.88 1.61 -8.66
CA ALA A 48 1.23 2.82 -9.37
C ALA A 48 0.01 3.36 -10.15
N PHE A 49 -0.25 4.64 -10.00
CA PHE A 49 -1.35 5.35 -10.64
C PHE A 49 -0.81 6.49 -11.50
N ALA A 50 -1.52 6.80 -12.58
CA ALA A 50 -1.31 8.07 -13.28
C ALA A 50 -1.88 9.21 -12.44
N ALA A 51 -1.17 10.34 -12.38
CA ALA A 51 -1.59 11.53 -11.64
C ALA A 51 -1.65 12.77 -12.56
N PRO A 52 -2.42 13.81 -12.18
CA PRO A 52 -2.44 15.09 -12.88
C PRO A 52 -1.05 15.72 -13.01
N ARG A 53 -0.94 16.74 -13.87
CA ARG A 53 0.34 17.44 -14.11
C ARG A 53 0.75 18.40 -12.99
N THR A 54 -0.22 18.86 -12.21
CA THR A 54 -0.09 20.08 -11.40
C THR A 54 -0.10 19.83 -9.89
N GLU A 55 -0.62 18.69 -9.43
CA GLU A 55 -0.81 18.40 -8.00
C GLU A 55 -0.60 16.92 -7.72
N GLY A 56 -0.09 16.62 -6.52
CA GLY A 56 -0.05 15.27 -5.98
C GLY A 56 -1.44 14.84 -5.53
N ILE A 57 -1.74 13.56 -5.62
CA ILE A 57 -3.06 13.02 -5.26
C ILE A 57 -3.05 12.33 -3.90
N TRP A 58 -1.89 12.28 -3.22
CA TRP A 58 -1.79 11.56 -1.96
C TRP A 58 -2.69 12.14 -0.87
N ASP A 59 -2.75 13.46 -0.74
CA ASP A 59 -3.53 14.09 0.33
C ASP A 59 -5.03 13.80 0.21
N GLU A 60 -5.59 13.88 -1.00
CA GLU A 60 -6.98 13.53 -1.29
C GLU A 60 -7.24 12.02 -1.07
N ILE A 61 -6.40 11.15 -1.66
CA ILE A 61 -6.53 9.70 -1.50
C ILE A 61 -6.41 9.28 -0.03
N ARG A 62 -5.54 9.93 0.74
CA ARG A 62 -5.35 9.68 2.17
C ARG A 62 -6.64 9.98 2.94
N GLU A 63 -7.29 11.11 2.65
CA GLU A 63 -8.57 11.48 3.28
C GLU A 63 -9.69 10.50 2.91
N GLU A 64 -9.77 10.09 1.64
CA GLU A 64 -10.74 9.10 1.18
C GLU A 64 -10.55 7.73 1.85
N ILE A 65 -9.30 7.26 1.96
CA ILE A 65 -8.96 6.01 2.63
C ILE A 65 -9.37 6.09 4.11
N ALA A 66 -9.02 7.19 4.79
CA ALA A 66 -9.37 7.38 6.20
C ALA A 66 -10.89 7.34 6.41
N ALA A 67 -11.63 8.11 5.62
CA ALA A 67 -13.09 8.13 5.67
C ALA A 67 -13.70 6.75 5.40
N SER A 68 -13.20 6.02 4.39
CA SER A 68 -13.68 4.69 4.05
C SER A 68 -13.45 3.67 5.18
N ILE A 69 -12.29 3.70 5.83
CA ILE A 69 -11.98 2.80 6.94
C ILE A 69 -12.85 3.12 8.16
N THR A 70 -13.02 4.40 8.49
CA THR A 70 -13.88 4.83 9.60
C THR A 70 -15.33 4.43 9.37
N GLN A 71 -15.85 4.57 8.15
CA GLN A 71 -17.21 4.12 7.79
C GLN A 71 -17.41 2.61 7.97
N GLN A 72 -16.36 1.82 7.76
CA GLN A 72 -16.40 0.36 7.96
C GLN A 72 -16.28 -0.04 9.44
N GLY A 73 -16.10 0.92 10.36
CA GLY A 73 -15.93 0.67 11.80
C GLY A 73 -14.46 0.47 12.21
N GLY A 74 -13.51 0.82 11.35
CA GLY A 74 -12.09 0.88 11.68
C GLY A 74 -11.69 2.20 12.34
N THR A 75 -10.41 2.29 12.70
CA THR A 75 -9.79 3.53 13.20
C THR A 75 -8.56 3.87 12.38
N VAL A 76 -8.25 5.16 12.25
CA VAL A 76 -7.14 5.66 11.44
C VAL A 76 -6.49 6.83 12.16
N ASP A 77 -5.17 6.77 12.31
CA ASP A 77 -4.33 7.87 12.76
C ASP A 77 -3.54 8.41 11.56
N ASP A 78 -3.60 9.72 11.33
CA ASP A 78 -2.97 10.40 10.21
C ASP A 78 -1.79 11.25 10.68
N LEU A 79 -0.58 10.72 10.51
CA LEU A 79 0.63 11.17 11.21
C LEU A 79 1.81 11.34 10.24
N PRO A 80 2.78 12.22 10.56
CA PRO A 80 4.07 12.23 9.86
C PRO A 80 4.85 10.94 10.15
N GLY A 81 5.54 10.43 9.14
CA GLY A 81 6.34 9.21 9.18
C GLY A 81 7.60 9.30 8.30
N PRO A 82 8.42 8.24 8.28
CA PRO A 82 9.69 8.20 7.55
C PRO A 82 9.53 8.35 6.03
N TYR A 83 8.34 8.10 5.48
CA TYR A 83 8.06 8.20 4.04
C TYR A 83 7.15 9.39 3.69
N GLY A 84 6.99 10.35 4.61
CA GLY A 84 6.06 11.47 4.46
C GLY A 84 4.86 11.31 5.39
N ARG A 85 3.72 11.92 5.04
CA ARG A 85 2.48 11.76 5.83
C ARG A 85 1.84 10.40 5.53
N GLU A 86 1.39 9.69 6.54
CA GLU A 86 1.01 8.27 6.45
C GLU A 86 -0.25 8.00 7.27
N LEU A 87 -0.96 6.89 6.95
CA LEU A 87 -2.09 6.43 7.76
C LEU A 87 -1.73 5.16 8.50
N LEU A 88 -1.88 5.17 9.81
CA LEU A 88 -1.87 3.97 10.65
C LEU A 88 -3.31 3.58 10.94
N ALA A 89 -3.76 2.49 10.33
CA ALA A 89 -5.13 2.05 10.38
C ALA A 89 -5.29 0.73 11.14
N ARG A 90 -6.45 0.57 11.78
CA ARG A 90 -6.93 -0.71 12.30
C ARG A 90 -8.16 -1.12 11.51
N LEU A 91 -7.95 -2.04 10.58
CA LEU A 91 -9.00 -2.52 9.69
C LEU A 91 -9.89 -3.52 10.41
N PRO A 92 -11.22 -3.38 10.35
CA PRO A 92 -12.14 -4.36 10.92
C PRO A 92 -12.05 -5.66 10.11
N VAL A 93 -11.91 -6.79 10.79
CA VAL A 93 -11.86 -8.12 10.17
C VAL A 93 -12.79 -9.07 10.89
N ARG A 94 -13.44 -9.97 10.16
CA ARG A 94 -14.22 -11.06 10.75
C ARG A 94 -13.26 -12.21 11.07
N THR A 95 -13.23 -12.62 12.33
CA THR A 95 -12.46 -13.80 12.74
C THR A 95 -13.20 -15.08 12.32
N PRO A 96 -12.52 -16.22 12.23
CA PRO A 96 -13.16 -17.51 11.96
C PRO A 96 -14.29 -17.85 12.94
N GLU A 97 -14.22 -17.32 14.16
CA GLU A 97 -15.23 -17.47 15.23
C GLU A 97 -16.41 -16.48 15.10
N GLY A 98 -16.50 -15.71 14.00
CA GLY A 98 -17.58 -14.76 13.73
C GLY A 98 -17.48 -13.42 14.48
N ARG A 99 -16.44 -13.23 15.31
CA ARG A 99 -16.22 -11.99 16.06
C ARG A 99 -15.60 -10.91 15.16
N THR A 100 -15.82 -9.65 15.50
CA THR A 100 -15.10 -8.53 14.88
C THR A 100 -13.76 -8.36 15.59
N GLY A 101 -12.67 -8.63 14.88
CA GLY A 101 -11.30 -8.28 15.27
C GLY A 101 -10.82 -7.05 14.50
N HIS A 102 -9.58 -6.64 14.80
CA HIS A 102 -8.92 -5.58 14.05
C HIS A 102 -7.53 -6.04 13.59
N ARG A 103 -7.13 -5.64 12.38
CA ARG A 103 -5.81 -5.90 11.83
C ARG A 103 -5.10 -4.59 11.51
N PRO A 104 -3.86 -4.38 11.98
CA PRO A 104 -3.11 -3.18 11.65
C PRO A 104 -2.77 -3.15 10.15
N ALA A 105 -2.84 -1.96 9.58
CA ALA A 105 -2.38 -1.65 8.24
C ALA A 105 -1.75 -0.26 8.22
N ARG A 106 -0.69 -0.06 7.44
CA ARG A 106 -0.06 1.25 7.26
C ARG A 106 -0.10 1.63 5.79
N PHE A 107 -0.72 2.76 5.48
CA PHE A 107 -0.82 3.28 4.12
C PHE A 107 0.23 4.36 3.91
N LEU A 108 0.95 4.22 2.81
CA LEU A 108 2.02 5.08 2.36
C LEU A 108 1.65 5.63 0.98
N GLY A 109 2.03 6.87 0.70
CA GLY A 109 1.84 7.49 -0.60
C GLY A 109 3.05 8.32 -1.00
N THR A 110 3.39 8.30 -2.28
CA THR A 110 4.45 9.14 -2.84
C THR A 110 4.00 9.68 -4.17
N ASP A 111 3.91 11.01 -4.27
CA ASP A 111 3.65 11.71 -5.51
C ASP A 111 4.95 11.97 -6.28
N GLY A 112 4.89 11.80 -7.59
CA GLY A 112 5.94 12.22 -8.50
C GLY A 112 5.38 12.80 -9.80
N PRO A 113 6.23 13.19 -10.76
CA PRO A 113 5.79 13.87 -11.97
C PRO A 113 4.83 12.99 -12.80
N ARG A 114 3.53 13.29 -12.74
CA ARG A 114 2.43 12.57 -13.42
C ARG A 114 2.19 11.14 -12.93
N TRP A 115 2.70 10.77 -11.77
CA TRP A 115 2.48 9.46 -11.18
C TRP A 115 2.32 9.54 -9.66
N PHE A 116 1.63 8.57 -9.10
CA PHE A 116 1.48 8.38 -7.67
C PHE A 116 1.72 6.90 -7.35
N LEU A 117 2.50 6.63 -6.31
CA LEU A 117 2.76 5.28 -5.81
C LEU A 117 2.11 5.13 -4.44
N ARG A 118 1.22 4.14 -4.31
CA ARG A 118 0.63 3.74 -3.03
C ARG A 118 1.29 2.47 -2.51
N GLY A 119 1.66 2.48 -1.25
CA GLY A 119 2.07 1.30 -0.49
C GLY A 119 1.06 0.97 0.59
N VAL A 120 0.75 -0.31 0.79
CA VAL A 120 -0.04 -0.79 1.93
C VAL A 120 0.76 -1.88 2.65
N LEU A 121 1.21 -1.59 3.85
CA LEU A 121 1.90 -2.51 4.73
C LEU A 121 0.91 -3.20 5.66
N THR A 122 1.05 -4.51 5.80
CA THR A 122 0.31 -5.34 6.76
C THR A 122 1.25 -6.35 7.42
N GLY A 123 0.83 -6.94 8.53
CA GLY A 123 1.66 -7.85 9.30
C GLY A 123 2.62 -7.10 10.22
N ARG A 124 3.82 -7.66 10.47
CA ARG A 124 4.75 -7.14 11.47
C ARG A 124 5.23 -5.71 11.17
N ALA A 125 5.43 -5.37 9.90
CA ALA A 125 5.89 -4.04 9.49
C ALA A 125 4.81 -2.94 9.49
N ALA A 126 3.56 -3.26 9.83
CA ALA A 126 2.48 -2.27 9.89
C ALA A 126 2.44 -1.48 11.21
N VAL A 127 3.26 -1.86 12.21
CA VAL A 127 3.28 -1.29 13.56
C VAL A 127 4.67 -0.84 13.96
#